data_AF-A0A0L6CQ19-F1
#
_entry.id   AF-A0A0L6CQ19-F1
#
_cell.length_a   1.000
_cell.length_b   1.000
_cell.length_c   1.000
_cell.angle_alpha   90.00
_cell.angle_beta   90.00
_cell.angle_gamma   90.00
#
_symmetry.space_group_name_H-M   'P 1'
#
loop_
_entity.id
_entity.type
_entity.pdbx_description
1 polymer ?
#
loop_
_entity_poly.entity_id
_entity_poly.type
_entity_poly.pdbx_seq_one_letter_code
_entity_poly.pdbx_strand_id
1 'polypeptide(L)'
;MIGCRGDVIARHPRCYVDIDPENGKITPTDLWVEHLEDVDDALSTSLYHAAMAGRLYHLGDGINLAVMPEVLLKAGNSLTVYTYKAEGSIMYAYLKRIGLDPVHDTGSPEIEQEFVRQARDLITVKDVRALRGISLSYNSQTRTNSKTLNEKVPNALASLRRYQFPDTWLPNILITCPKDKWYHKGKAPLLDDFGDEKTAFRPGPYASNSRLAASGYGKPKATWVPNTTRGTNDYKHCTQAIYLYDQNLNPSILNWFGGPKVISNDDYALTELIQWLWRTQVRDNKPITLYIPSERMRELLLSWLWEGRVPISVRDQISRDRS
;
A
#
# COMPACT_ATOMS: atom_id res chain seq x y z
N MET A 1 14.88 8.99 -25.13
CA MET A 1 15.31 10.38 -24.92
C MET A 1 14.36 11.03 -23.92
N ILE A 2 14.42 10.67 -22.63
CA ILE A 2 13.48 11.18 -21.60
C ILE A 2 14.22 11.78 -20.39
N GLY A 3 15.54 11.67 -20.28
CA GLY A 3 16.29 12.35 -19.22
C GLY A 3 17.78 12.37 -19.51
N CYS A 4 18.44 13.41 -19.03
CA CYS A 4 19.86 13.69 -19.23
C CYS A 4 20.50 13.79 -17.84
N ARG A 5 21.46 12.92 -17.51
CA ARG A 5 22.23 12.99 -16.26
C ARG A 5 23.40 13.95 -16.50
N GLY A 6 23.51 14.98 -15.67
CA GLY A 6 24.54 16.00 -15.80
C GLY A 6 25.93 15.41 -15.59
N ASP A 7 26.66 15.22 -16.68
CA ASP A 7 28.07 15.61 -16.79
C ASP A 7 28.50 15.57 -18.27
N VAL A 8 29.45 16.47 -18.58
CA VAL A 8 30.12 16.71 -19.87
C VAL A 8 29.50 17.81 -20.75
N ILE A 9 30.27 18.89 -20.80
CA ILE A 9 30.27 20.03 -21.72
C ILE A 9 29.81 19.63 -23.14
N ALA A 10 28.53 19.77 -23.44
CA ALA A 10 27.97 19.74 -24.79
C ALA A 10 26.65 20.52 -24.79
N ARG A 11 26.42 21.29 -25.86
CA ARG A 11 25.22 22.11 -26.10
C ARG A 11 23.94 21.36 -25.70
N HIS A 12 23.16 21.96 -24.80
CA HIS A 12 21.83 21.54 -24.30
C HIS A 12 21.15 20.46 -25.17
N PRO A 13 21.22 19.17 -24.80
CA PRO A 13 20.34 18.19 -25.40
C PRO A 13 18.89 18.60 -25.06
N ARG A 14 17.99 18.57 -26.06
CA ARG A 14 16.56 18.88 -25.90
C ARG A 14 15.91 17.79 -25.03
N CYS A 15 15.97 17.92 -23.72
CA CYS A 15 15.39 16.99 -22.75
C CYS A 15 14.17 17.66 -22.10
N TYR A 16 13.09 16.91 -21.84
CA TYR A 16 11.87 17.42 -21.19
C TYR A 16 12.06 17.68 -19.68
N VAL A 17 13.08 17.06 -19.07
CA VAL A 17 13.35 17.15 -17.64
C VAL A 17 14.83 17.33 -17.38
N ASP A 18 15.13 18.16 -16.38
CA ASP A 18 16.43 18.21 -15.73
C ASP A 18 16.35 17.45 -14.40
N ILE A 19 17.30 16.56 -14.16
CA ILE A 19 17.39 15.75 -12.95
C ILE A 19 18.65 16.15 -12.21
N ASP A 20 18.49 16.67 -11.00
CA ASP A 20 19.58 16.98 -10.08
C ASP A 20 20.40 15.70 -9.79
N PRO A 21 21.71 15.66 -10.07
CA PRO A 21 22.51 14.45 -9.92
C PRO A 21 22.77 14.06 -8.46
N GLU A 22 22.66 14.99 -7.51
CA GLU A 22 22.93 14.74 -6.09
C GLU A 22 21.70 14.19 -5.36
N ASN A 23 20.53 14.76 -5.63
CA ASN A 23 19.31 14.45 -4.88
C ASN A 23 18.16 13.87 -5.74
N GLY A 24 18.34 13.82 -7.05
CA GLY A 24 17.36 13.27 -8.00
C GLY A 24 16.16 14.17 -8.28
N LYS A 25 16.12 15.41 -7.79
CA LYS A 25 14.99 16.32 -7.98
C LYS A 25 14.77 16.59 -9.48
N ILE A 26 13.52 16.49 -9.89
CA ILE A 26 13.08 16.73 -11.26
C ILE A 26 12.60 18.17 -11.39
N THR A 27 13.21 18.91 -12.30
CA THR A 27 12.78 20.26 -12.70
C THR A 27 12.31 20.20 -14.16
N PRO A 28 11.13 20.77 -14.49
CA PRO A 28 10.67 20.80 -15.87
C PRO A 28 11.49 21.80 -16.68
N THR A 29 11.80 21.45 -17.92
CA THR A 29 12.44 22.36 -18.89
C THR A 29 11.38 23.08 -19.71
N ASP A 30 11.76 24.18 -20.39
CA ASP A 30 10.86 24.90 -21.31
C ASP A 30 10.23 23.97 -22.36
N LEU A 31 10.97 22.95 -22.80
CA LEU A 31 10.50 21.96 -23.76
C LEU A 31 9.30 21.14 -23.23
N TRP A 32 9.26 20.80 -21.93
CA TRP A 32 8.11 20.10 -21.35
C TRP A 32 6.91 21.02 -21.16
N VAL A 33 7.16 22.30 -20.87
CA VAL A 33 6.10 23.31 -20.83
C VAL A 33 5.44 23.46 -22.21
N GLU A 34 6.25 23.58 -23.26
CA GLU A 34 5.79 23.80 -24.64
C GLU A 34 5.04 22.58 -25.23
N HIS A 35 5.37 21.37 -24.78
CA HIS A 35 4.84 20.11 -25.33
C HIS A 35 4.03 19.30 -24.30
N LEU A 36 3.46 19.96 -23.29
CA LEU A 36 2.78 19.29 -22.17
C LEU A 36 1.72 18.27 -22.62
N GLU A 37 0.90 18.63 -23.61
CA GLU A 37 -0.14 17.77 -24.15
C GLU A 37 0.42 16.62 -25.02
N ASP A 38 1.53 16.87 -25.71
CA ASP A 38 2.15 15.91 -26.65
C ASP A 38 2.84 14.75 -25.93
N VAL A 39 3.23 14.94 -24.66
CA VAL A 39 4.00 13.95 -23.89
C VAL A 39 3.23 13.37 -22.69
N ASP A 40 1.95 13.68 -22.52
CA ASP A 40 1.16 13.29 -21.33
C ASP A 40 1.17 11.77 -21.06
N ASP A 41 1.20 10.96 -22.13
CA ASP A 41 1.29 9.48 -22.06
C ASP A 41 2.57 8.98 -21.36
N ALA A 42 3.67 9.74 -21.45
CA ALA A 42 4.98 9.38 -20.86
C ALA A 42 5.34 10.26 -19.65
N LEU A 43 4.89 11.51 -19.64
CA LEU A 43 5.18 12.55 -18.68
C LEU A 43 3.87 13.26 -18.30
N SER A 44 3.03 12.56 -17.54
CA SER A 44 1.69 13.05 -17.24
C SER A 44 1.69 14.46 -16.65
N THR A 45 0.62 15.19 -16.92
CA THR A 45 0.31 16.52 -16.38
C THR A 45 0.43 16.55 -14.85
N SER A 46 0.09 15.44 -14.18
CA SER A 46 0.24 15.30 -12.72
C SER A 46 1.71 15.32 -12.25
N LEU A 47 2.62 14.71 -13.02
CA LEU A 47 4.06 14.74 -12.78
C LEU A 47 4.61 16.13 -13.09
N TYR A 48 4.16 16.76 -14.17
CA TYR A 48 4.54 18.15 -14.49
C TYR A 48 4.22 19.10 -13.34
N HIS A 49 2.99 19.08 -12.81
CA HIS A 49 2.62 19.91 -11.66
C HIS A 49 3.42 19.57 -10.39
N ALA A 50 3.81 18.32 -10.21
CA ALA A 50 4.69 17.94 -9.10
C ALA A 50 6.12 18.48 -9.30
N ALA A 51 6.65 18.44 -10.51
CA ALA A 51 7.96 18.99 -10.84
C ALA A 51 7.97 20.52 -10.68
N MET A 52 6.96 21.21 -11.20
CA MET A 52 6.78 22.67 -11.05
C MET A 52 6.70 23.11 -9.59
N ALA A 53 6.03 22.32 -8.74
CA ALA A 53 5.96 22.58 -7.30
C ALA A 53 7.24 22.18 -6.54
N GLY A 54 8.29 21.77 -7.24
CA GLY A 54 9.58 21.38 -6.66
C GLY A 54 9.52 20.15 -5.77
N ARG A 55 8.53 19.27 -5.98
CA ARG A 55 8.20 18.14 -5.09
C ARG A 55 8.31 16.77 -5.76
N LEU A 56 8.93 16.68 -6.93
CA LEU A 56 9.12 15.44 -7.69
C LEU A 56 10.60 15.03 -7.72
N TYR A 57 10.87 13.75 -7.44
CA TYR A 57 12.21 13.18 -7.37
C TYR A 57 12.29 11.87 -8.16
N HIS A 58 13.40 11.66 -8.87
CA HIS A 58 13.75 10.41 -9.53
C HIS A 58 14.64 9.56 -8.62
N LEU A 59 14.23 8.32 -8.35
CA LEU A 59 14.89 7.44 -7.36
C LEU A 59 15.68 6.28 -7.99
N GLY A 60 15.79 6.24 -9.32
CA GLY A 60 16.34 5.10 -10.06
C GLY A 60 15.28 4.05 -10.44
N ASP A 61 15.65 3.12 -11.34
CA ASP A 61 14.78 2.06 -11.86
C ASP A 61 13.42 2.54 -12.43
N GLY A 62 13.40 3.76 -12.95
CA GLY A 62 12.18 4.39 -13.49
C GLY A 62 11.17 4.83 -12.41
N ILE A 63 11.56 4.86 -11.14
CA ILE A 63 10.69 5.26 -10.04
C ILE A 63 10.76 6.76 -9.84
N ASN A 64 9.60 7.41 -9.91
CA ASN A 64 9.43 8.82 -9.56
C ASN A 64 8.59 8.91 -8.27
N LEU A 65 9.05 9.74 -7.33
CA LEU A 65 8.38 9.98 -6.06
C LEU A 65 7.95 11.45 -5.98
N ALA A 66 6.64 11.67 -5.87
CA ALA A 66 6.09 12.97 -5.56
C ALA A 66 5.84 13.05 -4.05
N VAL A 67 6.36 14.09 -3.39
CA VAL A 67 6.20 14.31 -1.94
C VAL A 67 5.37 15.55 -1.64
N MET A 68 5.02 15.75 -0.38
CA MET A 68 4.37 16.98 0.06
C MET A 68 5.40 18.12 0.08
N PRO A 69 5.09 19.33 -0.44
CA PRO A 69 6.01 20.46 -0.38
C PRO A 69 6.47 20.74 1.05
N GLU A 70 7.79 20.84 1.25
CA GLU A 70 8.36 21.09 2.58
C GLU A 70 7.82 22.37 3.23
N VAL A 71 7.55 23.39 2.42
CA VAL A 71 6.99 24.66 2.91
C VAL A 71 5.67 24.47 3.65
N LEU A 72 4.82 23.52 3.24
CA LEU A 72 3.56 23.24 3.94
C LEU A 72 3.78 22.64 5.33
N LEU A 73 4.92 21.97 5.53
CA LEU A 73 5.28 21.32 6.79
C LEU A 73 6.12 22.24 7.69
N LYS A 74 6.84 23.20 7.11
CA LYS A 74 7.78 24.10 7.80
C LYS A 74 7.27 25.53 8.01
N ALA A 75 6.23 25.98 7.30
CA ALA A 75 5.76 27.37 7.39
C ALA A 75 5.00 27.69 8.69
N GLY A 76 4.44 26.69 9.36
CA GLY A 76 3.71 26.87 10.62
C GLY A 76 4.61 26.86 11.85
N ASN A 77 4.11 27.36 12.98
CA ASN A 77 4.81 27.31 14.27
C ASN A 77 4.95 25.88 14.80
N SER A 78 4.00 25.00 14.47
CA SER A 78 3.96 23.60 14.91
C SER A 78 3.13 22.75 13.96
N LEU A 79 3.47 21.46 13.84
CA LEU A 79 2.72 20.45 13.08
C LEU A 79 2.37 19.27 14.00
N THR A 80 1.08 18.95 14.10
CA THR A 80 0.60 17.75 14.82
C THR A 80 -0.04 16.78 13.85
N VAL A 81 0.48 15.55 13.78
CA VAL A 81 -0.04 14.48 12.91
C VAL A 81 -0.65 13.38 13.76
N TYR A 82 -1.96 13.21 13.68
CA TYR A 82 -2.67 12.10 14.32
C TYR A 82 -2.54 10.84 13.47
N THR A 83 -1.63 9.95 13.84
CA THR A 83 -1.48 8.65 13.19
C THR A 83 -1.08 7.59 14.20
N TYR A 84 -1.63 6.39 14.04
CA TYR A 84 -1.20 5.23 14.81
C TYR A 84 0.06 4.61 14.18
N LYS A 85 1.00 4.16 15.03
CA LYS A 85 2.33 3.67 14.62
C LYS A 85 3.05 4.61 13.64
N ALA A 86 3.21 5.88 14.05
CA ALA A 86 3.83 6.91 13.22
C ALA A 86 5.18 6.48 12.65
N GLU A 87 6.02 5.82 13.45
CA GLU A 87 7.38 5.40 13.10
C GLU A 87 7.46 4.44 11.90
N GLY A 88 6.41 3.66 11.65
CA GLY A 88 6.31 2.80 10.47
C GLY A 88 5.76 3.51 9.24
N SER A 89 5.42 4.80 9.32
CA SER A 89 4.83 5.52 8.19
C SER A 89 5.87 6.22 7.33
N ILE A 90 5.60 6.25 6.02
CA ILE A 90 6.38 7.03 5.03
C ILE A 90 6.41 8.52 5.42
N MET A 91 5.33 9.05 6.00
CA MET A 91 5.27 10.45 6.44
C MET A 91 6.28 10.73 7.56
N TYR A 92 6.40 9.86 8.55
CA TYR A 92 7.38 10.03 9.63
C TYR A 92 8.82 10.00 9.10
N ALA A 93 9.12 9.08 8.19
CA ALA A 93 10.42 9.03 7.51
C ALA A 93 10.70 10.31 6.71
N TYR A 94 9.67 10.85 6.04
CA TYR A 94 9.78 12.11 5.30
C TYR A 94 10.05 13.30 6.22
N LEU A 95 9.33 13.41 7.33
CA LEU A 95 9.53 14.48 8.32
C LEU A 95 10.95 14.48 8.89
N LYS A 96 11.51 13.30 9.19
CA LYS A 96 12.93 13.16 9.58
C LYS A 96 13.87 13.61 8.47
N ARG A 97 13.63 13.15 7.23
CA ARG A 97 14.47 13.50 6.08
C ARG A 97 14.57 15.00 5.86
N ILE A 98 13.49 15.75 6.09
CA ILE A 98 13.47 17.21 5.91
C ILE A 98 13.93 17.98 7.16
N GLY A 99 14.41 17.28 8.19
CA GLY A 99 14.99 17.88 9.40
C GLY A 99 13.96 18.41 10.41
N LEU A 100 12.72 17.91 10.39
CA LEU A 100 11.71 18.29 11.39
C LEU A 100 11.74 17.44 12.66
N ASP A 101 12.43 16.29 12.64
CA ASP A 101 12.63 15.38 13.78
C ASP A 101 11.40 15.24 14.70
N PRO A 102 10.31 14.62 14.20
CA PRO A 102 9.04 14.55 14.92
C PRO A 102 9.18 13.79 16.24
N VAL A 103 8.71 14.42 17.32
CA VAL A 103 8.52 13.76 18.62
C VAL A 103 7.27 12.89 18.56
N HIS A 104 7.42 11.61 18.89
CA HIS A 104 6.30 10.67 18.93
C HIS A 104 5.68 10.69 20.33
N ASP A 105 4.49 11.27 20.44
CA ASP A 105 3.67 11.19 21.65
C ASP A 105 2.80 9.92 21.56
N THR A 106 3.23 8.85 22.24
CA THR A 106 2.50 7.58 22.29
C THR A 106 1.42 7.55 23.37
N GLY A 107 1.18 8.67 24.07
CA GLY A 107 0.37 8.65 25.29
C GLY A 107 1.00 7.77 26.37
N SER A 108 0.17 7.29 27.32
CA SER A 108 0.62 6.41 28.38
C SER A 108 0.69 4.95 27.91
N PRO A 109 1.65 4.14 28.40
CA PRO A 109 1.74 2.71 28.06
C PRO A 109 0.44 1.93 28.29
N GLU A 110 -0.38 2.36 29.25
CA GLU A 110 -1.66 1.74 29.59
C GLU A 110 -2.70 1.92 28.48
N ILE A 111 -2.71 3.07 27.79
CA ILE A 111 -3.61 3.34 26.66
C ILE A 111 -3.26 2.41 25.50
N GLU A 112 -1.97 2.26 25.18
CA GLU A 112 -1.51 1.36 24.12
C GLU A 112 -1.86 -0.09 24.45
N GLN A 113 -1.61 -0.53 25.69
CA GLN A 113 -1.93 -1.88 26.13
C GLN A 113 -3.43 -2.17 26.06
N GLU A 114 -4.27 -1.21 26.45
CA GLU A 114 -5.72 -1.35 26.37
C GLU A 114 -6.21 -1.40 24.92
N PHE A 115 -5.68 -0.54 24.06
CA PHE A 115 -5.97 -0.56 22.62
C PHE A 115 -5.62 -1.92 22.00
N VAL A 116 -4.45 -2.47 22.33
CA VAL A 116 -3.99 -3.76 21.82
C VAL A 116 -4.81 -4.92 22.39
N ARG A 117 -5.23 -4.88 23.67
CA ARG A 117 -6.15 -5.88 24.23
C ARG A 117 -7.48 -5.90 23.49
N GLN A 118 -8.09 -4.74 23.29
CA GLN A 118 -9.34 -4.63 22.53
C GLN A 118 -9.16 -5.15 21.10
N ALA A 119 -8.07 -4.77 20.44
CA ALA A 119 -7.73 -5.30 19.11
C ALA A 119 -7.68 -6.83 19.09
N ARG A 120 -7.00 -7.43 20.07
CA ARG A 120 -6.85 -8.88 20.20
C ARG A 120 -8.18 -9.60 20.41
N ASP A 121 -9.07 -9.02 21.19
CA ASP A 121 -10.40 -9.61 21.43
C ASP A 121 -11.32 -9.52 20.21
N LEU A 122 -11.13 -8.48 19.38
CA LEU A 122 -11.94 -8.26 18.17
C LEU A 122 -11.39 -8.99 16.94
N ILE A 123 -10.10 -9.28 16.85
CA ILE A 123 -9.47 -9.76 15.61
C ILE A 123 -9.13 -11.25 15.72
N THR A 124 -9.91 -12.09 15.04
CA THR A 124 -9.54 -13.48 14.82
C THR A 124 -8.64 -13.61 13.59
N VAL A 125 -7.36 -13.91 13.79
CA VAL A 125 -6.39 -14.14 12.70
C VAL A 125 -6.42 -15.60 12.25
N LYS A 126 -6.61 -15.84 10.95
CA LYS A 126 -6.59 -17.16 10.31
C LYS A 126 -5.54 -17.22 9.19
N ASP A 127 -4.93 -18.38 9.08
CA ASP A 127 -4.05 -18.72 7.97
C ASP A 127 -4.84 -19.22 6.75
N VAL A 128 -4.24 -19.11 5.57
CA VAL A 128 -4.73 -19.67 4.31
C VAL A 128 -3.74 -20.74 3.86
N ARG A 129 -3.88 -21.94 4.42
CA ARG A 129 -2.92 -23.06 4.27
C ARG A 129 -2.52 -23.34 2.82
N ALA A 130 -3.45 -23.22 1.88
CA ALA A 130 -3.22 -23.45 0.46
C ALA A 130 -2.19 -22.50 -0.19
N LEU A 131 -1.88 -21.38 0.48
CA LEU A 131 -0.95 -20.35 0.00
C LEU A 131 0.34 -20.27 0.82
N ARG A 132 0.57 -21.18 1.77
CA ARG A 132 1.83 -21.23 2.54
C ARG A 132 3.02 -21.43 1.61
N GLY A 133 4.15 -20.77 1.94
CA GLY A 133 5.39 -20.83 1.17
C GLY A 133 5.34 -20.12 -0.18
N ILE A 134 4.23 -19.48 -0.55
CA ILE A 134 4.13 -18.71 -1.80
C ILE A 134 4.45 -17.25 -1.49
N SER A 135 5.42 -16.68 -2.20
CA SER A 135 5.72 -15.25 -2.09
C SER A 135 4.55 -14.42 -2.62
N LEU A 136 3.96 -13.62 -1.74
CA LEU A 136 2.89 -12.67 -2.05
C LEU A 136 3.39 -11.22 -2.00
N SER A 137 4.67 -10.98 -2.28
CA SER A 137 5.15 -9.61 -2.51
C SER A 137 4.47 -9.00 -3.73
N TYR A 138 4.39 -7.67 -3.80
CA TYR A 138 3.83 -6.98 -4.96
C TYR A 138 4.48 -7.46 -6.27
N ASN A 139 5.82 -7.49 -6.32
CA ASN A 139 6.59 -7.93 -7.48
C ASN A 139 6.33 -9.40 -7.84
N SER A 140 6.23 -10.30 -6.85
CA SER A 140 5.89 -11.71 -7.11
C SER A 140 4.52 -11.83 -7.78
N GLN A 141 3.53 -11.07 -7.30
CA GLN A 141 2.18 -11.11 -7.81
C GLN A 141 2.06 -10.49 -9.21
N THR A 142 2.71 -9.37 -9.49
CA THR A 142 2.57 -8.61 -10.74
C THR A 142 3.47 -9.07 -11.88
N ARG A 143 4.39 -10.00 -11.64
CA ARG A 143 5.22 -10.61 -12.71
C ARG A 143 4.37 -11.23 -13.82
N THR A 144 4.81 -11.06 -15.06
CA THR A 144 4.14 -11.54 -16.29
C THR A 144 3.84 -13.04 -16.28
N ASN A 145 4.67 -13.84 -15.60
CA ASN A 145 4.53 -15.30 -15.49
C ASN A 145 3.95 -15.77 -14.15
N SER A 146 3.08 -14.99 -13.50
CA SER A 146 2.44 -15.35 -12.22
C SER A 146 1.41 -16.49 -12.31
N LYS A 147 1.55 -17.43 -13.27
CA LYS A 147 0.55 -18.48 -13.59
C LYS A 147 0.19 -19.31 -12.35
N THR A 148 1.18 -19.75 -11.59
CA THR A 148 0.96 -20.50 -10.34
C THR A 148 0.11 -19.72 -9.34
N LEU A 149 0.35 -18.42 -9.18
CA LEU A 149 -0.46 -17.55 -8.31
C LEU A 149 -1.86 -17.34 -8.87
N ASN A 150 -1.99 -17.13 -10.18
CA ASN A 150 -3.27 -16.95 -10.86
C ASN A 150 -4.14 -18.22 -10.81
N GLU A 151 -3.56 -19.38 -10.54
CA GLU A 151 -4.29 -20.64 -10.30
C GLU A 151 -4.56 -20.86 -8.81
N LYS A 152 -3.54 -20.74 -7.96
CA LYS A 152 -3.65 -21.08 -6.53
C LYS A 152 -4.47 -20.07 -5.73
N VAL A 153 -4.34 -18.77 -6.01
CA VAL A 153 -5.04 -17.73 -5.24
C VAL A 153 -6.56 -17.83 -5.41
N PRO A 154 -7.13 -17.87 -6.63
CA PRO A 154 -8.57 -18.10 -6.80
C PRO A 154 -9.09 -19.35 -6.11
N ASN A 155 -8.37 -20.47 -6.22
CA ASN A 155 -8.80 -21.74 -5.62
C ASN A 155 -8.79 -21.67 -4.09
N ALA A 156 -7.80 -20.98 -3.51
CA ALA A 156 -7.75 -20.71 -2.08
C ALA A 156 -8.93 -19.82 -1.65
N LEU A 157 -9.21 -18.73 -2.38
CA LEU A 157 -10.33 -17.83 -2.11
C LEU A 157 -11.68 -18.55 -2.23
N ALA A 158 -11.85 -19.39 -3.26
CA ALA A 158 -13.05 -20.20 -3.44
C ALA A 158 -13.26 -21.18 -2.28
N SER A 159 -12.18 -21.77 -1.78
CA SER A 159 -12.20 -22.66 -0.61
C SER A 159 -12.56 -21.90 0.66
N LEU A 160 -11.97 -20.72 0.89
CA LEU A 160 -12.34 -19.85 2.02
C LEU A 160 -13.83 -19.48 1.95
N ARG A 161 -14.31 -19.03 0.77
CA ARG A 161 -15.72 -18.74 0.55
C ARG A 161 -16.61 -19.92 0.87
N ARG A 162 -16.23 -21.14 0.47
CA ARG A 162 -17.06 -22.34 0.68
C ARG A 162 -17.09 -22.81 2.12
N TYR A 163 -15.95 -22.78 2.83
CA TYR A 163 -15.81 -23.49 4.11
C TYR A 163 -15.67 -22.59 5.33
N GLN A 164 -15.29 -21.33 5.15
CA GLN A 164 -15.02 -20.43 6.28
C GLN A 164 -16.11 -19.37 6.44
N PHE A 165 -16.69 -18.89 5.34
CA PHE A 165 -17.72 -17.85 5.36
C PHE A 165 -18.75 -18.02 4.22
N PRO A 166 -19.46 -19.16 4.14
CA PRO A 166 -20.43 -19.43 3.06
C PRO A 166 -21.57 -18.41 3.00
N ASP A 167 -22.02 -17.93 4.15
CA ASP A 167 -23.22 -17.09 4.27
C ASP A 167 -22.92 -15.59 4.38
N THR A 168 -21.65 -15.20 4.43
CA THR A 168 -21.29 -13.78 4.49
C THR A 168 -21.71 -13.08 3.19
N TRP A 169 -22.41 -11.95 3.31
CA TRP A 169 -22.73 -11.13 2.14
C TRP A 169 -21.43 -10.62 1.50
N LEU A 170 -21.28 -10.75 0.18
CA LEU A 170 -19.99 -10.57 -0.49
C LEU A 170 -19.34 -9.18 -0.21
N PRO A 171 -20.07 -8.05 -0.28
CA PRO A 171 -19.51 -6.75 0.08
C PRO A 171 -19.04 -6.60 1.54
N ASN A 172 -19.48 -7.46 2.47
CA ASN A 172 -18.93 -7.51 3.84
C ASN A 172 -17.54 -8.18 3.90
N ILE A 173 -16.99 -8.65 2.78
CA ILE A 173 -15.66 -9.24 2.68
C ILE A 173 -14.71 -8.19 2.11
N LEU A 174 -13.82 -7.67 2.95
CA LEU A 174 -12.74 -6.79 2.54
C LEU A 174 -11.59 -7.62 1.96
N ILE A 175 -11.01 -7.21 0.83
CA ILE A 175 -9.87 -7.91 0.23
C ILE A 175 -8.86 -6.91 -0.34
N THR A 176 -7.57 -7.23 -0.23
CA THR A 176 -6.51 -6.46 -0.86
C THR A 176 -5.51 -7.36 -1.58
N CYS A 177 -5.11 -6.92 -2.77
CA CYS A 177 -4.14 -7.52 -3.69
C CYS A 177 -3.86 -6.50 -4.81
N PRO A 178 -2.90 -6.73 -5.73
CA PRO A 178 -2.67 -5.81 -6.84
C PRO A 178 -3.93 -5.59 -7.69
N LYS A 179 -4.15 -4.35 -8.12
CA LYS A 179 -5.38 -3.92 -8.79
C LYS A 179 -5.69 -4.73 -10.06
N ASP A 180 -4.66 -5.07 -10.82
CA ASP A 180 -4.74 -5.87 -12.05
C ASP A 180 -5.02 -7.36 -11.80
N LYS A 181 -4.83 -7.83 -10.55
CA LYS A 181 -5.21 -9.17 -10.12
C LYS A 181 -6.66 -9.25 -9.72
N TRP A 182 -7.22 -8.18 -9.16
CA TRP A 182 -8.65 -8.12 -8.83
C TRP A 182 -9.53 -7.74 -10.03
N TYR A 183 -9.11 -6.73 -10.80
CA TYR A 183 -9.84 -6.23 -11.97
C TYR A 183 -9.11 -6.59 -13.25
N HIS A 184 -9.85 -6.96 -14.30
CA HIS A 184 -9.27 -7.26 -15.60
C HIS A 184 -8.46 -6.04 -16.12
N LYS A 185 -7.16 -6.23 -16.32
CA LYS A 185 -6.21 -5.16 -16.72
C LYS A 185 -6.23 -3.93 -15.78
N GLY A 186 -6.58 -4.14 -14.51
CA GLY A 186 -6.65 -3.08 -13.50
C GLY A 186 -7.81 -2.10 -13.66
N LYS A 187 -8.78 -2.38 -14.55
CA LYS A 187 -9.91 -1.49 -14.84
C LYS A 187 -11.10 -1.80 -13.94
N ALA A 188 -11.28 -1.00 -12.89
CA ALA A 188 -12.47 -1.04 -12.07
C ALA A 188 -13.70 -0.54 -12.86
N PRO A 189 -14.92 -0.96 -12.49
CA PRO A 189 -16.16 -0.38 -13.02
C PRO A 189 -16.15 1.15 -12.89
N LEU A 190 -16.59 1.82 -13.95
CA LEU A 190 -16.93 3.23 -13.87
C LEU A 190 -18.28 3.33 -13.17
N LEU A 191 -18.42 4.30 -12.26
CA LEU A 191 -19.69 4.60 -11.62
C LEU A 191 -20.33 5.81 -12.30
N ASP A 192 -21.65 5.86 -12.33
CA ASP A 192 -22.40 7.07 -12.68
C ASP A 192 -22.56 7.99 -11.45
N ASP A 193 -23.27 9.10 -11.65
CA ASP A 193 -23.48 10.12 -10.61
C ASP A 193 -24.32 9.61 -9.42
N PHE A 194 -24.98 8.46 -9.57
CA PHE A 194 -25.77 7.80 -8.52
C PHE A 194 -25.00 6.66 -7.84
N GLY A 195 -23.78 6.36 -8.30
CA GLY A 195 -22.94 5.29 -7.78
C GLY A 195 -23.21 3.92 -8.41
N ASP A 196 -24.03 3.85 -9.46
CA ASP A 196 -24.31 2.61 -10.18
C ASP A 196 -23.23 2.32 -11.23
N GLU A 197 -22.98 1.03 -11.49
CA GLU A 197 -21.96 0.62 -12.46
C GLU A 197 -22.34 0.97 -13.90
N LYS A 198 -21.68 1.98 -14.47
CA LYS A 198 -21.76 2.35 -15.89
C LYS A 198 -21.04 1.34 -16.80
N THR A 199 -20.03 0.64 -16.29
CA THR A 199 -19.33 -0.43 -17.02
C THR A 199 -19.31 -1.72 -16.22
N ALA A 200 -19.53 -2.85 -16.90
CA ALA A 200 -19.58 -4.15 -16.24
C ALA A 200 -18.28 -4.47 -15.50
N PHE A 201 -18.39 -5.04 -14.30
CA PHE A 201 -17.24 -5.64 -13.63
C PHE A 201 -16.68 -6.80 -14.44
N ARG A 202 -15.38 -6.69 -14.76
CA ARG A 202 -14.60 -7.74 -15.41
C ARG A 202 -13.56 -8.27 -14.42
N PRO A 203 -13.67 -9.53 -13.97
CA PRO A 203 -12.77 -10.06 -12.96
C PRO A 203 -11.35 -10.20 -13.50
N GLY A 204 -10.38 -9.82 -12.67
CA GLY A 204 -8.97 -10.16 -12.88
C GLY A 204 -8.69 -11.61 -12.52
N PRO A 205 -7.41 -12.05 -12.65
CA PRO A 205 -7.00 -13.41 -12.34
C PRO A 205 -7.39 -13.92 -10.95
N TYR A 206 -7.36 -13.08 -9.91
CA TYR A 206 -7.67 -13.49 -8.53
C TYR A 206 -9.17 -13.44 -8.22
N ALA A 207 -9.91 -12.55 -8.89
CA ALA A 207 -11.35 -12.47 -8.75
C ALA A 207 -12.05 -13.61 -9.52
N SER A 208 -11.54 -13.96 -10.70
CA SER A 208 -12.08 -15.03 -11.54
C SER A 208 -12.04 -16.36 -10.80
N ASN A 209 -13.14 -17.13 -10.80
CA ASN A 209 -13.29 -18.42 -10.12
C ASN A 209 -13.11 -18.42 -8.59
N SER A 210 -12.91 -17.26 -7.96
CA SER A 210 -12.78 -17.13 -6.50
C SER A 210 -14.08 -17.32 -5.73
N ARG A 211 -15.23 -17.31 -6.43
CA ARG A 211 -16.58 -17.20 -5.84
C ARG A 211 -16.81 -15.91 -5.04
N LEU A 212 -15.88 -14.95 -5.11
CA LEU A 212 -15.98 -13.67 -4.41
C LEU A 212 -16.41 -12.51 -5.31
N ALA A 213 -16.31 -12.65 -6.64
CA ALA A 213 -16.71 -11.60 -7.56
C ALA A 213 -17.13 -12.19 -8.91
N ALA A 214 -18.43 -12.12 -9.21
CA ALA A 214 -18.98 -12.56 -10.49
C ALA A 214 -18.91 -11.42 -11.51
N SER A 215 -18.65 -11.75 -12.78
CA SER A 215 -18.67 -10.77 -13.88
C SER A 215 -20.08 -10.24 -14.15
N GLY A 216 -20.19 -8.98 -14.57
CA GLY A 216 -21.45 -8.34 -14.96
C GLY A 216 -21.70 -7.03 -14.22
N TYR A 217 -22.90 -6.48 -14.40
CA TYR A 217 -23.37 -5.25 -13.75
C TYR A 217 -24.04 -5.55 -12.41
N GLY A 218 -23.77 -4.73 -11.40
CA GLY A 218 -24.52 -4.68 -10.15
C GLY A 218 -24.46 -5.96 -9.31
N LYS A 219 -23.59 -6.90 -9.66
CA LYS A 219 -23.48 -8.17 -8.92
C LYS A 219 -22.74 -7.93 -7.60
N PRO A 220 -23.25 -8.48 -6.48
CA PRO A 220 -22.52 -8.48 -5.22
C PRO A 220 -21.14 -9.11 -5.40
N LYS A 221 -20.13 -8.47 -4.82
CA LYS A 221 -18.72 -8.88 -4.91
C LYS A 221 -18.00 -8.45 -3.65
N ALA A 222 -16.91 -9.14 -3.32
CA ALA A 222 -16.01 -8.73 -2.26
C ALA A 222 -15.45 -7.33 -2.54
N THR A 223 -15.31 -6.56 -1.47
CA THR A 223 -14.91 -5.17 -1.49
C THR A 223 -13.40 -5.09 -1.57
N TRP A 224 -12.89 -4.88 -2.79
CA TRP A 224 -11.45 -4.67 -2.97
C TRP A 224 -11.05 -3.27 -2.58
N VAL A 225 -10.00 -3.17 -1.77
CA VAL A 225 -9.47 -1.89 -1.30
C VAL A 225 -7.94 -1.93 -1.39
N PRO A 226 -7.30 -0.92 -2.01
CA PRO A 226 -5.85 -0.78 -1.94
C PRO A 226 -5.36 -0.83 -0.49
N ASN A 227 -4.25 -1.52 -0.21
CA ASN A 227 -3.64 -1.52 1.12
C ASN A 227 -3.15 -0.11 1.54
N THR A 228 -2.92 0.77 0.56
CA THR A 228 -2.55 2.17 0.75
C THR A 228 -3.73 3.11 1.00
N THR A 229 -4.98 2.63 1.03
CA THR A 229 -6.15 3.48 1.28
C THR A 229 -6.09 4.12 2.67
N ARG A 230 -6.30 5.45 2.73
CA ARG A 230 -6.27 6.27 3.96
C ARG A 230 -7.58 7.05 4.11
N GLY A 231 -7.95 7.38 5.35
CA GLY A 231 -8.96 8.39 5.65
C GLY A 231 -10.39 8.13 5.17
N THR A 232 -10.86 6.87 5.10
CA THR A 232 -12.24 6.54 4.72
C THR A 232 -12.93 5.65 5.76
N ASN A 233 -14.25 5.80 5.89
CA ASN A 233 -15.13 4.98 6.72
C ASN A 233 -16.00 4.00 5.91
N ASP A 234 -15.84 3.96 4.59
CA ASP A 234 -16.80 3.29 3.68
C ASP A 234 -16.88 1.78 3.91
N TYR A 235 -15.85 1.19 4.51
CA TYR A 235 -15.70 -0.26 4.67
C TYR A 235 -15.96 -0.77 6.09
N LYS A 236 -16.45 0.10 6.99
CA LYS A 236 -16.66 -0.25 8.42
C LYS A 236 -17.74 -1.30 8.65
N HIS A 237 -18.44 -1.73 7.60
CA HIS A 237 -19.41 -2.81 7.62
C HIS A 237 -18.77 -4.19 7.36
N CYS A 238 -17.52 -4.25 6.90
CA CYS A 238 -16.87 -5.51 6.54
C CYS A 238 -16.54 -6.35 7.79
N THR A 239 -16.96 -7.61 7.77
CA THR A 239 -16.81 -8.58 8.88
C THR A 239 -15.69 -9.60 8.64
N GLN A 240 -15.35 -9.81 7.37
CA GLN A 240 -14.26 -10.67 6.92
C GLN A 240 -13.22 -9.83 6.20
N ALA A 241 -11.95 -10.13 6.38
CA ALA A 241 -10.85 -9.42 5.72
C ALA A 241 -9.83 -10.42 5.14
N ILE A 242 -9.34 -10.20 3.93
CA ILE A 242 -8.36 -11.05 3.26
C ILE A 242 -7.18 -10.20 2.78
N TYR A 243 -6.00 -10.42 3.37
CA TYR A 243 -4.81 -9.60 3.11
C TYR A 243 -3.78 -10.37 2.28
N LEU A 244 -3.80 -10.23 0.95
CA LEU A 244 -2.94 -11.00 0.04
C LEU A 244 -1.61 -10.29 -0.26
N TYR A 245 -1.00 -9.63 0.72
CA TYR A 245 0.32 -9.02 0.57
C TYR A 245 1.32 -9.58 1.57
N ASP A 246 2.52 -9.85 1.09
CA ASP A 246 3.74 -9.74 1.89
C ASP A 246 4.31 -8.32 1.66
N GLN A 247 3.97 -7.39 2.57
CA GLN A 247 4.12 -5.96 2.32
C GLN A 247 5.56 -5.47 2.52
N ASN A 248 6.19 -4.95 1.47
CA ASN A 248 7.56 -4.43 1.58
C ASN A 248 7.62 -3.00 1.03
N LEU A 249 8.39 -2.13 1.68
CA LEU A 249 8.69 -0.81 1.15
C LEU A 249 9.58 -0.98 -0.09
N ASN A 250 9.35 -0.15 -1.10
CA ASN A 250 10.19 -0.16 -2.29
C ASN A 250 11.64 0.21 -1.91
N PRO A 251 12.67 -0.56 -2.33
CA PRO A 251 14.06 -0.29 -1.95
C PRO A 251 14.56 1.10 -2.33
N SER A 252 14.19 1.62 -3.50
CA SER A 252 14.59 2.96 -3.95
C SER A 252 13.96 4.05 -3.09
N ILE A 253 12.69 3.87 -2.69
CA ILE A 253 12.01 4.75 -1.74
C ILE A 253 12.66 4.67 -0.35
N LEU A 254 12.97 3.46 0.13
CA LEU A 254 13.65 3.25 1.41
C LEU A 254 15.02 3.94 1.45
N ASN A 255 15.81 3.78 0.39
CA ASN A 255 17.11 4.42 0.27
C ASN A 255 16.98 5.95 0.21
N TRP A 256 15.98 6.46 -0.49
CA TRP A 256 15.69 7.89 -0.50
C TRP A 256 15.36 8.41 0.91
N PHE A 257 14.72 7.62 1.78
CA PHE A 257 14.52 8.02 3.18
C PHE A 257 15.75 7.93 4.09
N GLY A 258 16.90 7.45 3.60
CA GLY A 258 18.10 7.22 4.43
C GLY A 258 18.25 5.78 4.93
N GLY A 259 17.48 4.85 4.37
CA GLY A 259 17.63 3.41 4.56
C GLY A 259 16.90 2.82 5.78
N PRO A 260 17.13 1.54 6.09
CA PRO A 260 16.41 0.78 7.12
C PRO A 260 16.50 1.35 8.54
N LYS A 261 17.52 2.18 8.81
CA LYS A 261 17.70 2.85 10.11
C LYS A 261 16.67 3.96 10.36
N VAL A 262 16.11 4.54 9.29
CA VAL A 262 15.10 5.61 9.39
C VAL A 262 13.70 5.02 9.45
N ILE A 263 13.43 4.04 8.58
CA ILE A 263 12.16 3.32 8.54
C ILE A 263 12.43 1.83 8.31
N SER A 264 12.01 1.02 9.27
CA SER A 264 12.11 -0.43 9.17
C SER A 264 11.02 -0.97 8.26
N ASN A 265 11.38 -1.93 7.40
CA ASN A 265 10.45 -2.57 6.48
C ASN A 265 9.33 -3.35 7.21
N ASP A 266 9.63 -3.92 8.37
CA ASP A 266 8.63 -4.65 9.17
C ASP A 266 7.68 -3.69 9.89
N ASP A 267 8.18 -2.56 10.38
CA ASP A 267 7.34 -1.53 11.00
C ASP A 267 6.42 -0.88 9.97
N TYR A 268 6.94 -0.64 8.76
CA TYR A 268 6.13 -0.24 7.62
C TYR A 268 5.05 -1.27 7.30
N ALA A 269 5.43 -2.53 7.14
CA ALA A 269 4.50 -3.61 6.81
C ALA A 269 3.36 -3.73 7.84
N LEU A 270 3.70 -3.76 9.13
CA LEU A 270 2.73 -3.84 10.22
C LEU A 270 1.81 -2.61 10.24
N THR A 271 2.38 -1.42 10.09
CA THR A 271 1.62 -0.15 10.10
C THR A 271 0.60 -0.12 8.97
N GLU A 272 1.01 -0.48 7.74
CA GLU A 272 0.10 -0.55 6.58
C GLU A 272 -1.02 -1.58 6.80
N LEU A 273 -0.70 -2.75 7.36
CA LEU A 273 -1.68 -3.78 7.68
C LEU A 273 -2.70 -3.32 8.72
N ILE A 274 -2.25 -2.74 9.85
CA ILE A 274 -3.15 -2.25 10.90
C ILE A 274 -4.05 -1.14 10.35
N GLN A 275 -3.49 -0.17 9.62
CA GLN A 275 -4.28 0.93 9.05
C GLN A 275 -5.34 0.45 8.06
N TRP A 276 -5.02 -0.56 7.25
CA TRP A 276 -5.98 -1.20 6.36
C TRP A 276 -7.05 -1.99 7.14
N LEU A 277 -6.65 -2.72 8.18
CA LEU A 277 -7.55 -3.50 9.01
C LEU A 277 -8.57 -2.63 9.75
N TRP A 278 -8.17 -1.45 10.21
CA TRP A 278 -9.05 -0.46 10.85
C TRP A 278 -10.03 0.23 9.89
N ARG A 279 -10.11 -0.21 8.63
CA ARG A 279 -11.23 0.13 7.74
C ARG A 279 -12.42 -0.79 7.90
N THR A 280 -12.23 -1.97 8.49
CA THR A 280 -13.30 -2.93 8.79
C THR A 280 -14.12 -2.50 10.02
N GLN A 281 -15.08 -3.34 10.42
CA GLN A 281 -15.90 -3.09 11.60
C GLN A 281 -15.16 -3.12 12.95
N VAL A 282 -13.87 -3.49 12.98
CA VAL A 282 -13.04 -3.30 14.19
C VAL A 282 -13.06 -1.85 14.66
N ARG A 283 -13.14 -0.90 13.70
CA ARG A 283 -13.27 0.54 13.99
C ARG A 283 -14.50 0.88 14.84
N ASP A 284 -15.57 0.11 14.68
CA ASP A 284 -16.83 0.26 15.42
C ASP A 284 -16.87 -0.69 16.64
N ASN A 285 -15.72 -1.16 17.12
CA ASN A 285 -15.57 -2.13 18.22
C ASN A 285 -16.31 -3.45 17.98
N LYS A 286 -16.35 -3.92 16.73
CA LYS A 286 -17.00 -5.18 16.34
C LYS A 286 -15.98 -6.22 15.85
N PRO A 287 -16.21 -7.51 16.15
CA PRO A 287 -15.24 -8.55 15.85
C PRO A 287 -15.13 -8.84 14.36
N ILE A 288 -13.95 -9.21 13.88
CA ILE A 288 -13.71 -9.64 12.49
C ILE A 288 -12.95 -10.96 12.44
N THR A 289 -12.99 -11.59 11.27
CA THR A 289 -12.03 -12.64 10.93
C THR A 289 -11.11 -12.17 9.80
N LEU A 290 -9.81 -12.21 10.04
CA LEU A 290 -8.77 -11.76 9.13
C LEU A 290 -7.97 -12.96 8.61
N TYR A 291 -7.90 -13.12 7.29
CA TYR A 291 -7.16 -14.16 6.60
C TYR A 291 -5.87 -13.60 6.03
N ILE A 292 -4.73 -14.10 6.51
CA ILE A 292 -3.40 -13.68 6.04
C ILE A 292 -2.62 -14.93 5.61
N PRO A 293 -2.35 -15.13 4.31
CA PRO A 293 -1.51 -16.23 3.81
C PRO A 293 -0.01 -16.06 4.08
N SER A 294 0.50 -14.81 4.12
CA SER A 294 1.92 -14.55 4.40
C SER A 294 2.24 -14.84 5.86
N GLU A 295 3.20 -15.72 6.09
CA GLU A 295 3.67 -16.08 7.43
C GLU A 295 4.28 -14.89 8.16
N ARG A 296 5.22 -14.18 7.52
CA ARG A 296 5.79 -12.95 8.07
C ARG A 296 4.72 -11.97 8.52
N MET A 297 3.74 -11.67 7.66
CA MET A 297 2.70 -10.69 8.00
C MET A 297 1.81 -11.18 9.16
N ARG A 298 1.54 -12.49 9.24
CA ARG A 298 0.84 -13.07 10.41
C ARG A 298 1.66 -12.90 11.68
N GLU A 299 2.95 -13.23 11.64
CA GLU A 299 3.83 -13.15 12.81
C GLU A 299 3.98 -11.72 13.30
N LEU A 300 4.16 -10.75 12.40
CA LEU A 300 4.20 -9.33 12.75
C LEU A 300 2.91 -8.89 13.46
N LEU A 301 1.74 -9.23 12.89
CA LEU A 301 0.45 -8.85 13.48
C LEU A 301 0.20 -9.56 14.81
N LEU A 302 0.44 -10.88 14.87
CA LEU A 302 0.23 -11.67 16.09
C LEU A 302 1.15 -11.18 17.21
N SER A 303 2.45 -10.99 16.93
CA SER A 303 3.37 -10.45 17.94
C SER A 303 2.87 -9.12 18.49
N TRP A 304 2.41 -8.23 17.61
CA TRP A 304 1.80 -6.97 18.05
C TRP A 304 0.52 -7.17 18.88
N LEU A 305 -0.40 -8.04 18.48
CA LEU A 305 -1.64 -8.31 19.23
C LEU A 305 -1.39 -8.91 20.62
N TRP A 306 -0.31 -9.66 20.79
CA TRP A 306 -0.01 -10.36 22.05
C TRP A 306 0.95 -9.59 22.95
N GLU A 307 1.86 -8.80 22.38
CA GLU A 307 2.93 -8.11 23.13
C GLU A 307 2.88 -6.59 23.01
N GLY A 308 1.96 -6.02 22.23
CA GLY A 308 1.89 -4.58 21.93
C GLY A 308 3.00 -4.08 20.99
N ARG A 309 3.96 -4.94 20.64
CA ARG A 309 5.10 -4.66 19.76
C ARG A 309 5.58 -5.93 19.08
N VAL A 310 6.52 -5.80 18.14
CA VAL A 310 7.20 -6.95 17.52
C VAL A 310 8.58 -7.12 18.18
N PRO A 311 8.83 -8.23 18.91
CA PRO A 311 10.12 -8.50 19.55
C PRO A 311 11.27 -8.59 18.56
N ILE A 312 12.47 -8.27 19.04
CA ILE A 312 13.72 -8.41 18.26
C ILE A 312 13.92 -9.87 17.83
N SER A 313 13.65 -10.83 18.71
CA SER A 313 13.77 -12.27 18.40
C SER A 313 12.89 -12.70 17.21
N VAL A 314 11.68 -12.16 17.11
CA VAL A 314 10.76 -12.42 15.98
C VAL A 314 11.31 -11.77 14.71
N ARG A 315 11.82 -10.54 14.78
CA ARG A 315 12.45 -9.87 13.63
C ARG A 315 13.68 -10.63 13.13
N ASP A 316 14.49 -11.15 14.04
CA ASP A 316 15.68 -11.94 13.72
C ASP A 316 15.32 -13.29 13.10
N GLN A 317 14.21 -13.91 13.53
CA GLN A 317 13.68 -15.12 12.91
C GLN A 317 13.19 -14.83 11.49
N ILE A 318 12.33 -13.82 11.31
CA ILE A 318 11.84 -13.37 10.00
C ILE A 318 12.98 -13.07 9.03
N SER A 319 14.05 -12.44 9.53
CA SER A 319 15.22 -12.11 8.71
C SER A 319 15.98 -13.35 8.26
N ARG A 320 16.12 -14.37 9.14
CA ARG A 320 16.75 -15.66 8.80
C ARG A 320 15.92 -16.49 7.82
N ASP A 321 14.60 -16.46 7.92
CA ASP A 321 13.73 -17.21 7.02
C ASP A 321 13.66 -16.59 5.60
N ARG A 322 14.17 -15.36 5.45
CA ARG A 322 14.25 -14.62 4.18
C ARG A 322 15.60 -14.72 3.46
N SER A 323 16.67 -15.07 4.18
CA SER A 323 18.02 -15.26 3.63
C SER A 323 18.20 -16.64 3.01
#